data_AF-A0AAX6FKW0-F1
#
_entry.id   AF-A0AAX6FKW0-F1
#
_cell.length_a   1.000
_cell.length_b   1.000
_cell.length_c   1.000
_cell.angle_alpha   90.00
_cell.angle_beta   90.00
_cell.angle_gamma   90.00
#
_symmetry.space_group_name_H-M   'P 1'
#
loop_
_entity.id
_entity.type
_entity.pdbx_description
1 polymer ?
#
loop_
_entity_poly.entity_id
_entity_poly.type
_entity_poly.pdbx_seq_one_letter_code
_entity_poly.pdbx_strand_id
1 'polypeptide(L)'
;MSEFGSFLIFCYICYCTDLFGEFKQVYNRDIFLFLYILVIILASTTSSKVKDEDTPVAGKSILYLNRNQTEEWKGWMQVLFVMYHYFGAEEITNIIRVFVAAYVWMTGFGNFSYYYVRKDFSIVRFSQMMWRINLLVAFCCIVLDKHYMDYYICPMHTFFTLMVYGFLGFMNKYNELGSVIAAKIFACLLVIVLIYEVPGVFDVVWSPFDFLLETSYDPPIDEWRFRSGLDRYIWIVGMIYAYYHPTVERWLQKLEETGTNCEYQLKQPL
;
A
#
# COMPACT_ATOMS: atom_id res chain seq x y z
N MET A 1 -15.26 4.02 -20.17
CA MET A 1 -14.91 5.34 -20.75
C MET A 1 -15.92 6.40 -20.32
N SER A 2 -17.22 6.23 -20.60
CA SER A 2 -18.25 7.20 -20.19
C SER A 2 -18.30 7.43 -18.66
N GLU A 3 -18.26 6.37 -17.87
CA GLU A 3 -18.31 6.48 -16.39
C GLU A 3 -17.13 7.24 -15.80
N PHE A 4 -15.92 7.01 -16.33
CA PHE A 4 -14.70 7.70 -15.89
C PHE A 4 -14.76 9.20 -16.19
N GLY A 5 -15.21 9.56 -17.40
CA GLY A 5 -15.42 10.96 -17.77
C GLY A 5 -16.47 11.64 -16.89
N SER A 6 -17.61 10.98 -16.66
CA SER A 6 -18.66 11.49 -15.77
C SER A 6 -18.16 11.73 -14.35
N PHE A 7 -17.33 10.83 -13.82
CA PHE A 7 -16.71 10.99 -12.50
C PHE A 7 -15.79 12.23 -12.44
N LEU A 8 -14.92 12.42 -13.43
CA LEU A 8 -14.03 13.58 -13.47
C LEU A 8 -14.79 14.90 -13.62
N ILE A 9 -15.84 14.92 -14.44
CA ILE A 9 -16.73 16.08 -14.57
C ILE A 9 -17.42 16.37 -13.25
N PHE A 10 -17.88 15.34 -12.54
CA PHE A 10 -18.47 15.51 -11.22
C PHE A 10 -17.47 16.10 -10.22
N CYS A 11 -16.23 15.60 -10.18
CA CYS A 11 -15.16 16.18 -9.36
C CYS A 11 -14.91 17.65 -9.72
N TYR A 12 -14.85 17.98 -11.01
CA TYR A 12 -14.67 19.35 -11.49
C TYR A 12 -15.80 20.27 -11.03
N ILE A 13 -17.06 19.84 -11.17
CA ILE A 13 -18.21 20.63 -10.73
C ILE A 13 -18.15 20.84 -9.22
N CYS A 14 -17.94 19.78 -8.45
CA CYS A 14 -17.90 19.88 -6.99
C CYS A 14 -16.73 20.72 -6.45
N TYR A 15 -15.60 20.76 -7.16
CA TYR A 15 -14.39 21.44 -6.70
C TYR A 15 -14.24 22.86 -7.24
N CYS A 16 -14.54 23.07 -8.53
CA CYS A 16 -14.32 24.34 -9.22
C CYS A 16 -15.58 25.20 -9.30
N THR A 17 -16.75 24.70 -8.88
CA THR A 17 -18.00 25.47 -8.89
C THR A 17 -18.65 25.47 -7.52
N ASP A 18 -19.22 26.62 -7.13
CA ASP A 18 -19.93 26.79 -5.85
C ASP A 18 -21.33 26.16 -5.84
N LEU A 19 -21.63 25.24 -6.75
CA LEU A 19 -22.98 24.68 -6.96
C LEU A 19 -23.57 24.08 -5.68
N PHE A 20 -22.74 23.51 -4.82
CA PHE A 20 -23.15 22.84 -3.59
C PHE A 20 -22.88 23.66 -2.32
N GLY A 21 -22.22 24.82 -2.44
CA GLY A 21 -21.78 25.63 -1.31
C GLY A 21 -20.65 25.00 -0.47
N GLU A 22 -19.90 25.83 0.24
CA GLU A 22 -18.84 25.37 1.14
C GLU A 22 -19.41 24.94 2.49
N PHE A 23 -19.21 23.67 2.86
CA PHE A 23 -19.54 23.16 4.19
C PHE A 23 -18.30 23.14 5.08
N LYS A 24 -18.39 23.77 6.25
CA LYS A 24 -17.34 23.67 7.27
C LYS A 24 -17.33 22.26 7.87
N GLN A 25 -16.15 21.66 7.97
CA GLN A 25 -15.97 20.36 8.61
C GLN A 25 -16.36 20.45 10.10
N VAL A 26 -17.23 19.54 10.54
CA VAL A 26 -17.65 19.43 11.95
C VAL A 26 -17.25 18.05 12.44
N TYR A 27 -16.24 18.01 13.33
CA TYR A 27 -15.79 16.79 13.96
C TYR A 27 -16.51 16.54 15.28
N ASN A 28 -17.13 15.37 15.41
CA ASN A 28 -17.57 14.83 16.68
C ASN A 28 -17.08 13.38 16.78
N ARG A 29 -16.27 13.10 17.81
CA ARG A 29 -15.63 11.79 18.00
C ARG A 29 -16.62 10.64 18.13
N ASP A 30 -17.71 10.85 18.86
CA ASP A 30 -18.68 9.79 19.14
C ASP A 30 -19.45 9.41 17.88
N ILE A 31 -19.85 10.42 17.09
CA ILE A 31 -20.48 10.20 15.76
C ILE A 31 -19.50 9.50 14.82
N PHE A 32 -18.25 9.95 14.78
CA PHE A 32 -17.21 9.35 13.94
C PHE A 32 -17.03 7.86 14.26
N LEU A 33 -16.85 7.51 15.53
CA LEU A 33 -16.66 6.12 15.97
C LEU A 33 -17.91 5.28 15.73
N PHE A 34 -19.10 5.84 15.99
CA PHE A 34 -20.37 5.16 15.72
C PHE A 34 -20.51 4.81 14.24
N LEU A 35 -20.27 5.76 13.33
CA LEU A 35 -20.33 5.54 11.89
C LEU A 35 -19.29 4.51 11.44
N TYR A 36 -18.07 4.58 11.99
CA TYR A 36 -17.01 3.64 11.64
C TYR A 36 -17.36 2.20 12.08
N ILE A 37 -17.85 2.02 13.30
CA ILE A 37 -18.31 0.71 13.80
C ILE A 37 -19.46 0.18 12.94
N LEU A 38 -20.41 1.04 12.56
CA LEU A 38 -21.51 0.65 11.68
C LEU A 38 -21.00 0.13 10.33
N VAL A 39 -20.02 0.81 9.72
CA VAL A 39 -19.39 0.36 8.47
C VAL A 39 -18.69 -1.00 8.66
N ILE A 40 -17.97 -1.21 9.77
CA ILE A 40 -17.35 -2.51 10.07
C ILE A 40 -18.41 -3.62 10.19
N ILE A 41 -19.53 -3.36 10.88
CA ILE A 41 -20.61 -4.35 11.04
C ILE A 41 -21.19 -4.70 9.66
N LEU A 42 -21.51 -3.70 8.84
CA LEU A 42 -22.05 -3.91 7.49
C LEU A 42 -21.04 -4.66 6.59
N ALA A 43 -19.77 -4.29 6.64
CA ALA A 43 -18.71 -4.97 5.91
C ALA A 43 -18.55 -6.43 6.38
N SER A 44 -18.61 -6.68 7.68
CA SER A 44 -18.50 -8.03 8.26
C SER A 44 -19.68 -8.91 7.86
N THR A 45 -20.90 -8.39 7.95
CA THR A 45 -22.10 -9.14 7.54
C THR A 45 -22.12 -9.44 6.04
N THR A 46 -21.53 -8.59 5.20
CA THR A 46 -21.41 -8.82 3.76
C THR A 46 -20.29 -9.81 3.44
N SER A 47 -19.13 -9.69 4.10
CA SER A 47 -17.99 -10.62 3.92
C SER A 47 -18.33 -12.04 4.36
N SER A 48 -19.05 -12.21 5.47
CA SER A 48 -19.49 -13.54 5.93
C SER A 48 -20.42 -14.24 4.94
N LYS A 49 -21.31 -13.50 4.27
CA LYS A 49 -22.19 -14.07 3.23
C LYS A 49 -21.43 -14.56 2.01
N VAL A 50 -20.38 -13.85 1.60
CA VAL A 50 -19.51 -14.25 0.49
C VAL A 50 -18.70 -15.51 0.84
N LYS A 51 -18.30 -15.68 2.11
CA LYS A 51 -17.58 -16.89 2.57
C LYS A 51 -18.46 -18.13 2.67
N ASP A 52 -19.76 -17.98 2.91
CA ASP A 52 -20.70 -19.12 2.98
C ASP A 52 -21.02 -19.73 1.61
N GLU A 53 -20.96 -18.94 0.53
CA GLU A 53 -21.12 -19.45 -0.85
C GLU A 53 -19.93 -20.32 -1.29
N ASP A 54 -18.75 -20.13 -0.69
CA ASP A 54 -17.58 -21.00 -0.79
C ASP A 54 -17.50 -21.93 0.45
N THR A 55 -18.48 -22.83 0.62
CA THR A 55 -18.55 -23.73 1.78
C THR A 55 -17.23 -24.54 1.96
N PRO A 56 -16.75 -24.76 3.20
CA PRO A 56 -15.39 -25.21 3.46
C PRO A 56 -15.24 -26.70 3.16
N VAL A 57 -14.46 -27.03 2.13
CA VAL A 57 -13.76 -28.31 2.12
C VAL A 57 -12.77 -28.24 3.28
N ALA A 58 -13.08 -28.96 4.35
CA ALA A 58 -12.15 -29.28 5.43
C ALA A 58 -10.79 -29.66 4.83
N GLY A 59 -9.76 -28.85 5.10
CA GLY A 59 -8.39 -29.10 4.62
C GLY A 59 -7.71 -28.01 3.80
N LYS A 60 -8.30 -26.83 3.58
CA LYS A 60 -7.51 -25.69 3.06
C LYS A 60 -6.68 -25.08 4.19
N SER A 61 -5.36 -25.21 4.07
CA SER A 61 -4.39 -24.58 4.98
C SER A 61 -4.68 -23.11 5.18
N ILE A 62 -4.55 -22.58 6.40
CA ILE A 62 -4.61 -21.14 6.67
C ILE A 62 -3.51 -20.47 5.85
N LEU A 63 -3.88 -19.87 4.71
CA LEU A 63 -2.95 -19.08 3.91
C LEU A 63 -2.67 -17.78 4.68
N TYR A 64 -1.45 -17.68 5.21
CA TYR A 64 -0.98 -16.51 5.92
C TYR A 64 -0.85 -15.32 4.96
N LEU A 65 -1.54 -14.21 5.25
CA LEU A 65 -1.51 -12.99 4.45
C LEU A 65 -1.92 -13.22 2.98
N ASN A 66 -3.07 -13.87 2.80
CA ASN A 66 -3.62 -14.09 1.46
C ASN A 66 -3.94 -12.75 0.77
N ARG A 67 -3.95 -12.76 -0.57
CA ARG A 67 -4.37 -11.63 -1.39
C ARG A 67 -5.71 -11.05 -0.93
N ASN A 68 -6.71 -11.89 -0.65
CA ASN A 68 -8.02 -11.44 -0.18
C ASN A 68 -7.91 -10.67 1.15
N GLN A 69 -7.10 -11.16 2.10
CA GLN A 69 -6.87 -10.46 3.37
C GLN A 69 -6.15 -9.13 3.17
N THR A 70 -5.17 -9.06 2.26
CA THR A 70 -4.49 -7.79 1.95
C THR A 70 -5.39 -6.79 1.23
N GLU A 71 -6.32 -7.24 0.38
CA GLU A 71 -7.29 -6.37 -0.28
C GLU A 71 -8.37 -5.90 0.70
N GLU A 72 -8.86 -6.76 1.59
CA GLU A 72 -9.72 -6.36 2.72
C GLU A 72 -8.99 -5.34 3.61
N TRP A 73 -7.68 -5.55 3.87
CA TRP A 73 -6.87 -4.63 4.65
C TRP A 73 -6.83 -3.23 4.03
N LYS A 74 -6.54 -3.15 2.73
CA LYS A 74 -6.57 -1.88 2.00
C LYS A 74 -7.94 -1.22 2.07
N GLY A 75 -9.01 -2.00 1.86
CA GLY A 75 -10.39 -1.50 1.86
C GLY A 75 -10.77 -0.78 3.16
N TRP A 76 -10.53 -1.40 4.32
CA TRP A 76 -10.89 -0.76 5.59
C TRP A 76 -10.03 0.47 5.91
N MET A 77 -8.75 0.48 5.51
CA MET A 77 -7.90 1.66 5.64
C MET A 77 -8.38 2.81 4.72
N GLN A 78 -8.84 2.52 3.50
CA GLN A 78 -9.38 3.52 2.58
C GLN A 78 -10.64 4.19 3.13
N VAL A 79 -11.55 3.42 3.72
CA VAL A 79 -12.73 3.98 4.40
C VAL A 79 -12.30 4.97 5.48
N LEU A 80 -11.31 4.62 6.29
CA LEU A 80 -10.79 5.49 7.35
C LEU A 80 -10.11 6.75 6.79
N PHE A 81 -9.36 6.64 5.69
CA PHE A 81 -8.80 7.82 5.02
C PHE A 81 -9.89 8.79 4.54
N VAL A 82 -10.96 8.27 3.94
CA VAL A 82 -12.08 9.09 3.48
C VAL A 82 -12.77 9.76 4.67
N MET A 83 -13.09 8.99 5.73
CA MET A 83 -13.73 9.54 6.92
C MET A 83 -12.86 10.60 7.61
N TYR A 84 -11.55 10.38 7.71
CA TYR A 84 -10.61 11.34 8.29
C TYR A 84 -10.65 12.69 7.57
N HIS A 85 -10.52 12.68 6.24
CA HIS A 85 -10.55 13.92 5.45
C HIS A 85 -11.94 14.54 5.40
N TYR A 86 -13.02 13.74 5.42
CA TYR A 86 -14.39 14.25 5.41
C TYR A 86 -14.74 15.01 6.69
N PHE A 87 -14.41 14.44 7.86
CA PHE A 87 -14.74 15.04 9.15
C PHE A 87 -13.68 16.02 9.69
N GLY A 88 -12.49 16.08 9.09
CA GLY A 88 -11.37 16.88 9.61
C GLY A 88 -10.86 16.35 10.95
N ALA A 89 -10.79 15.01 11.10
CA ALA A 89 -10.56 14.35 12.39
C ALA A 89 -9.07 14.35 12.80
N GLU A 90 -8.54 15.50 13.25
CA GLU A 90 -7.13 15.64 13.60
C GLU A 90 -6.63 14.65 14.68
N GLU A 91 -7.52 14.21 15.58
CA GLU A 91 -7.20 13.26 16.67
C GLU A 91 -6.59 11.94 16.17
N ILE A 92 -7.02 11.45 15.00
CA ILE A 92 -6.58 10.17 14.44
C ILE A 92 -5.41 10.30 13.46
N THR A 93 -4.80 11.48 13.34
CA THR A 93 -3.70 11.72 12.38
C THR A 93 -2.54 10.72 12.54
N ASN A 94 -2.22 10.33 13.77
CA ASN A 94 -1.19 9.31 14.04
C ASN A 94 -1.57 7.94 13.46
N ILE A 95 -2.85 7.55 13.56
CA ILE A 95 -3.35 6.28 13.01
C ILE A 95 -3.29 6.31 11.48
N ILE A 96 -3.72 7.42 10.88
CA ILE A 96 -3.62 7.66 9.43
C ILE A 96 -2.16 7.52 8.97
N ARG A 97 -1.20 8.02 9.77
CA ARG A 97 0.22 7.85 9.45
C ARG A 97 0.67 6.39 9.46
N VAL A 98 0.22 5.60 10.43
CA VAL A 98 0.48 4.15 10.47
C VAL A 98 -0.11 3.45 9.25
N PHE A 99 -1.27 3.88 8.75
CA PHE A 99 -1.85 3.30 7.53
C PHE A 99 -1.03 3.63 6.29
N VAL A 100 -0.53 4.86 6.15
CA VAL A 100 0.40 5.20 5.07
C VAL A 100 1.64 4.32 5.12
N ALA A 101 2.24 4.14 6.30
CA ALA A 101 3.37 3.23 6.49
C ALA A 101 3.00 1.78 6.11
N ALA A 102 1.80 1.32 6.45
CA ALA A 102 1.29 0.00 6.06
C ALA A 102 1.11 -0.15 4.54
N TYR A 103 0.67 0.90 3.84
CA TYR A 103 0.60 0.93 2.38
C TYR A 103 1.98 0.82 1.73
N VAL A 104 2.95 1.57 2.24
CA VAL A 104 4.34 1.51 1.79
C VAL A 104 4.95 0.15 2.11
N TRP A 105 4.66 -0.43 3.27
CA TRP A 105 5.04 -1.80 3.63
C TRP A 105 4.48 -2.81 2.63
N MET A 106 3.17 -2.74 2.32
CA MET A 106 2.52 -3.62 1.35
C MET A 106 3.07 -3.44 -0.07
N THR A 107 3.57 -2.26 -0.39
CA THR A 107 4.25 -2.00 -1.66
C THR A 107 5.56 -2.76 -1.73
N GLY A 108 6.37 -2.70 -0.66
CA GLY A 108 7.59 -3.49 -0.54
C GLY A 108 7.31 -4.99 -0.59
N PHE A 109 6.36 -5.45 0.24
CA PHE A 109 5.97 -6.86 0.34
C PHE A 109 5.42 -7.40 -0.98
N GLY A 110 4.41 -6.73 -1.54
CA GLY A 110 3.69 -7.20 -2.73
C GLY A 110 4.58 -7.20 -3.99
N ASN A 111 5.34 -6.14 -4.21
CA ASN A 111 6.26 -6.08 -5.36
C ASN A 111 7.40 -7.09 -5.20
N PHE A 112 7.98 -7.24 -4.01
CA PHE A 112 9.03 -8.23 -3.78
C PHE A 112 8.51 -9.64 -4.04
N SER A 113 7.40 -10.03 -3.41
CA SER A 113 6.78 -11.34 -3.59
C SER A 113 6.47 -11.61 -5.07
N TYR A 114 5.96 -10.61 -5.78
CA TYR A 114 5.67 -10.72 -7.20
C TYR A 114 6.94 -10.99 -8.02
N TYR A 115 7.97 -10.14 -7.93
CA TYR A 115 9.19 -10.27 -8.73
C TYR A 115 10.04 -11.48 -8.33
N TYR A 116 10.06 -11.83 -7.05
CA TYR A 116 10.80 -12.98 -6.53
C TYR A 116 10.18 -14.31 -6.98
N VAL A 117 8.85 -14.45 -6.88
CA VAL A 117 8.14 -15.69 -7.25
C VAL A 117 7.95 -15.80 -8.76
N ARG A 118 7.51 -14.73 -9.43
CA ARG A 118 7.19 -14.78 -10.87
C ARG A 118 8.42 -14.61 -11.76
N LYS A 119 9.52 -14.04 -11.25
CA LYS A 119 10.76 -13.74 -11.99
C LYS A 119 10.53 -12.95 -13.29
N ASP A 120 9.39 -12.25 -13.39
CA ASP A 120 8.98 -11.48 -14.56
C ASP A 120 9.35 -10.01 -14.34
N PHE A 121 10.44 -9.58 -14.98
CA PHE A 121 10.94 -8.21 -14.94
C PHE A 121 10.58 -7.43 -16.22
N SER A 122 9.53 -7.83 -16.94
CA SER A 122 9.10 -7.18 -18.17
C SER A 122 8.74 -5.70 -17.96
N ILE A 123 9.36 -4.82 -18.76
CA ILE A 123 9.12 -3.37 -18.75
C ILE A 123 7.66 -3.07 -19.14
N VAL A 124 7.06 -3.87 -20.02
CA VAL A 124 5.66 -3.69 -20.45
C VAL A 124 4.73 -3.86 -19.26
N ARG A 125 4.93 -4.93 -18.48
CA ARG A 125 4.12 -5.20 -17.30
C ARG A 125 4.35 -4.16 -16.20
N PHE A 126 5.60 -3.79 -15.98
CA PHE A 126 5.96 -2.72 -15.07
C PHE A 126 5.21 -1.42 -15.43
N SER A 127 5.24 -1.03 -16.71
CA SER A 127 4.57 0.17 -17.22
C SER A 127 3.05 0.10 -17.06
N GLN A 128 2.43 -1.06 -17.31
CA GLN A 128 1.00 -1.26 -17.07
C GLN A 128 0.63 -1.07 -15.59
N MET A 129 1.49 -1.53 -14.68
CA MET A 129 1.27 -1.36 -13.25
C MET A 129 1.44 0.09 -12.82
N MET A 130 2.46 0.79 -13.31
CA MET A 130 2.67 2.23 -13.06
C MET A 130 1.51 3.06 -13.59
N TRP A 131 1.04 2.77 -14.80
CA TRP A 131 -0.14 3.40 -15.38
C TRP A 131 -1.37 3.17 -14.52
N ARG A 132 -1.64 1.93 -14.12
CA ARG A 132 -2.82 1.58 -13.30
C ARG A 132 -2.86 2.35 -11.97
N ILE A 133 -1.72 2.51 -11.29
CA ILE A 133 -1.65 3.20 -9.99
C ILE A 133 -1.86 4.71 -10.16
N ASN A 134 -1.36 5.30 -11.24
CA ASN A 134 -1.33 6.75 -11.43
C ASN A 134 -2.46 7.28 -12.32
N LEU A 135 -3.19 6.43 -13.03
CA LEU A 135 -4.20 6.84 -14.01
C LEU A 135 -5.20 7.84 -13.41
N LEU A 136 -5.88 7.49 -12.32
CA LEU A 136 -6.92 8.35 -11.76
C LEU A 136 -6.34 9.68 -11.29
N VAL A 137 -5.23 9.64 -10.54
CA VAL A 137 -4.60 10.84 -9.99
C VAL A 137 -4.09 11.76 -11.09
N ALA A 138 -3.49 11.22 -12.16
CA ALA A 138 -3.03 12.03 -13.29
C ALA A 138 -4.17 12.84 -13.91
N PHE A 139 -5.34 12.20 -14.14
CA PHE A 139 -6.50 12.92 -14.67
C PHE A 139 -7.10 13.89 -13.64
N CYS A 140 -7.13 13.56 -12.35
CA CYS A 140 -7.56 14.50 -11.32
C CYS A 140 -6.67 15.75 -11.26
N CYS A 141 -5.35 15.59 -11.34
CA CYS A 141 -4.40 16.71 -11.37
C CYS A 141 -4.65 17.62 -12.58
N ILE A 142 -4.89 17.04 -13.76
CA ILE A 142 -5.19 17.80 -14.98
C ILE A 142 -6.53 18.54 -14.89
N VAL A 143 -7.57 17.86 -14.39
CA VAL A 143 -8.93 18.41 -14.36
C VAL A 143 -9.10 19.46 -13.25
N LEU A 144 -8.47 19.25 -12.10
CA LEU A 144 -8.62 20.11 -10.92
C LEU A 144 -7.52 21.17 -10.79
N ASP A 145 -6.57 21.20 -11.74
CA ASP A 145 -5.38 22.05 -11.72
C ASP A 145 -4.61 21.94 -10.40
N LYS A 146 -4.27 20.69 -10.05
CA LYS A 146 -3.60 20.34 -8.79
C LYS A 146 -2.24 19.71 -9.01
N HIS A 147 -1.37 19.93 -8.02
CA HIS A 147 -0.04 19.35 -8.02
C HIS A 147 -0.10 17.85 -7.70
N TYR A 148 0.82 17.08 -8.28
CA TYR A 148 0.84 15.63 -8.07
C TYR A 148 1.15 15.24 -6.61
N MET A 149 1.91 16.07 -5.89
CA MET A 149 2.18 15.89 -4.46
C MET A 149 0.96 16.06 -3.56
N ASP A 150 -0.11 16.74 -4.00
CA ASP A 150 -1.36 16.81 -3.23
C ASP A 150 -1.98 15.41 -3.05
N TYR A 151 -1.64 14.48 -3.95
CA TYR A 151 -2.01 13.07 -3.91
C TYR A 151 -0.82 12.17 -3.52
N TYR A 152 0.01 12.59 -2.55
CA TYR A 152 1.34 12.04 -2.27
C TYR A 152 1.45 10.51 -2.09
N ILE A 153 0.36 9.83 -1.74
CA ILE A 153 0.33 8.36 -1.60
C ILE A 153 0.71 7.68 -2.93
N CYS A 154 0.23 8.19 -4.07
CA CYS A 154 0.56 7.67 -5.40
C CYS A 154 2.05 7.81 -5.79
N PRO A 155 2.70 8.99 -5.65
CA PRO A 155 4.14 9.11 -5.86
C PRO A 155 4.95 8.23 -4.92
N MET A 156 4.55 8.08 -3.65
CA MET A 156 5.21 7.14 -2.73
C MET A 156 5.16 5.71 -3.27
N HIS A 157 3.98 5.23 -3.66
CA HIS A 157 3.83 3.89 -4.25
C HIS A 157 4.69 3.73 -5.50
N THR A 158 4.71 4.73 -6.37
CA THR A 158 5.51 4.74 -7.60
C THR A 158 7.00 4.67 -7.28
N PHE A 159 7.49 5.52 -6.38
CA PHE A 159 8.88 5.57 -5.96
C PHE A 159 9.36 4.25 -5.36
N PHE A 160 8.66 3.73 -4.34
CA PHE A 160 9.09 2.49 -3.69
C PHE A 160 8.95 1.27 -4.62
N THR A 161 8.00 1.29 -5.55
CA THR A 161 7.90 0.23 -6.58
C THR A 161 9.08 0.28 -7.55
N LEU A 162 9.50 1.47 -7.99
CA LEU A 162 10.71 1.66 -8.81
C LEU A 162 11.95 1.16 -8.08
N MET A 163 12.09 1.47 -6.79
CA MET A 163 13.21 1.00 -5.97
C MET A 163 13.24 -0.54 -5.91
N VAL A 164 12.13 -1.18 -5.55
CA VAL A 164 12.05 -2.65 -5.51
C VAL A 164 12.37 -3.26 -6.87
N TYR A 165 11.81 -2.71 -7.95
CA TYR A 165 12.08 -3.17 -9.32
C TYR A 165 13.55 -3.04 -9.70
N GLY A 166 14.19 -1.89 -9.40
CA GLY A 166 15.59 -1.63 -9.69
C GLY A 166 16.53 -2.59 -8.96
N PHE A 167 16.38 -2.72 -7.64
CA PHE A 167 17.24 -3.59 -6.83
C PHE A 167 17.05 -5.08 -7.12
N LEU A 168 15.81 -5.54 -7.30
CA LEU A 168 15.56 -6.94 -7.64
C LEU A 168 15.89 -7.27 -9.10
N GLY A 169 15.67 -6.33 -10.02
CA GLY A 169 15.95 -6.47 -11.43
C GLY A 169 17.44 -6.50 -11.74
N PHE A 170 18.25 -5.72 -11.02
CA PHE A 170 19.70 -5.74 -11.15
C PHE A 170 20.25 -7.13 -10.83
N MET A 171 20.94 -7.79 -11.77
CA MET A 171 21.47 -9.15 -11.58
C MET A 171 20.41 -10.18 -11.13
N ASN A 172 19.20 -10.12 -11.69
CA ASN A 172 18.08 -10.99 -11.31
C ASN A 172 18.37 -12.51 -11.33
N LYS A 173 19.31 -12.97 -12.18
CA LYS A 173 19.71 -14.38 -12.31
C LYS A 173 20.25 -14.97 -11.01
N TYR A 174 20.82 -14.15 -10.13
CA TYR A 174 21.40 -14.59 -8.87
C TYR A 174 20.46 -14.45 -7.66
N ASN A 175 19.20 -14.04 -7.88
CA ASN A 175 18.21 -13.88 -6.81
C ASN A 175 17.85 -15.20 -6.09
N GLU A 176 18.26 -16.35 -6.63
CA GLU A 176 18.08 -17.65 -5.97
C GLU A 176 19.03 -17.86 -4.78
N LEU A 177 20.15 -17.13 -4.76
CA LEU A 177 21.12 -17.18 -3.67
C LEU A 177 20.67 -16.24 -2.54
N GLY A 178 20.39 -16.82 -1.36
CA GLY A 178 19.98 -16.04 -0.19
C GLY A 178 21.00 -14.96 0.22
N SER A 179 22.29 -15.20 0.02
CA SER A 179 23.35 -14.21 0.27
C SER A 179 23.25 -12.99 -0.65
N VAL A 180 22.81 -13.17 -1.90
CA VAL A 180 22.62 -12.09 -2.87
C VAL A 180 21.39 -11.26 -2.49
N ILE A 181 20.31 -11.89 -2.06
CA ILE A 181 19.13 -11.16 -1.54
C ILE A 181 19.48 -10.38 -0.28
N ALA A 182 20.22 -10.96 0.66
CA ALA A 182 20.68 -10.27 1.86
C ALA A 182 21.57 -9.06 1.51
N ALA A 183 22.51 -9.23 0.58
CA ALA A 183 23.35 -8.14 0.08
C ALA A 183 22.53 -7.04 -0.60
N LYS A 184 21.48 -7.38 -1.36
CA LYS A 184 20.57 -6.42 -1.98
C LYS A 184 19.76 -5.64 -0.96
N ILE A 185 19.23 -6.30 0.07
CA ILE A 185 18.51 -5.63 1.17
C ILE A 185 19.45 -4.67 1.90
N PHE A 186 20.69 -5.10 2.17
CA PHE A 186 21.71 -4.22 2.74
C PHE A 186 22.05 -3.04 1.82
N ALA A 187 22.15 -3.26 0.52
CA ALA A 187 22.35 -2.19 -0.47
C ALA A 187 21.17 -1.22 -0.51
N CYS A 188 19.91 -1.69 -0.43
CA CYS A 188 18.74 -0.83 -0.31
C CYS A 188 18.84 0.09 0.92
N LEU A 189 19.21 -0.48 2.08
CA LEU A 189 19.38 0.27 3.32
C LEU A 189 20.47 1.34 3.16
N LEU A 190 21.63 0.97 2.61
CA LEU A 190 22.75 1.88 2.39
C LEU A 190 22.34 3.02 1.45
N VAL A 191 21.68 2.73 0.34
CA VAL A 191 21.22 3.75 -0.61
C VAL A 191 20.21 4.71 0.02
N ILE A 192 19.26 4.21 0.82
CA ILE A 192 18.32 5.07 1.55
C ILE A 192 19.06 5.95 2.57
N VAL A 193 20.01 5.39 3.33
CA VAL A 193 20.82 6.18 4.27
C VAL A 193 21.60 7.27 3.52
N LEU A 194 22.23 6.94 2.39
CA LEU A 194 22.96 7.93 1.59
C LEU A 194 22.04 9.04 1.06
N ILE A 195 20.86 8.70 0.54
CA ILE A 195 19.93 9.67 -0.04
C ILE A 195 19.39 10.63 1.04
N TYR A 196 19.05 10.12 2.23
CA TYR A 196 18.35 10.92 3.24
C TYR A 196 19.26 11.56 4.30
N GLU A 197 20.37 10.91 4.67
CA GLU A 197 21.26 11.38 5.76
C GLU A 197 22.42 12.24 5.25
N VAL A 198 22.86 12.08 3.99
CA VAL A 198 23.95 12.90 3.43
C VAL A 198 23.37 14.22 2.91
N PRO A 199 23.83 15.38 3.42
CA PRO A 199 23.32 16.68 2.97
C PRO A 199 23.61 16.90 1.48
N GLY A 200 22.63 17.42 0.75
CA GLY A 200 22.71 17.72 -0.69
C GLY A 200 22.50 16.53 -1.63
N VAL A 201 22.63 15.28 -1.17
CA VAL A 201 22.39 14.10 -2.04
C VAL A 201 20.92 13.99 -2.42
N PHE A 202 20.02 14.26 -1.47
CA PHE A 202 18.59 14.27 -1.73
C PHE A 202 18.25 15.23 -2.88
N ASP A 203 18.69 16.48 -2.77
CA ASP A 203 18.38 17.54 -3.73
C ASP A 203 18.93 17.20 -5.12
N VAL A 204 20.15 16.66 -5.22
CA VAL A 204 20.75 16.24 -6.50
C VAL A 204 20.01 15.07 -7.13
N VAL A 205 19.56 14.09 -6.34
CA VAL A 205 18.83 12.91 -6.85
C VAL A 205 17.44 13.30 -7.35
N TRP A 206 16.81 14.27 -6.68
CA TRP A 206 15.43 14.65 -6.95
C TRP A 206 15.26 15.87 -7.87
N SER A 207 16.29 16.69 -8.06
CA SER A 207 16.23 17.87 -8.95
C SER A 207 15.76 17.57 -10.39
N PRO A 208 16.09 16.42 -11.01
CA PRO A 208 15.57 16.11 -12.35
C PRO A 208 14.05 15.89 -12.38
N PHE A 209 13.44 15.64 -11.21
CA PHE A 209 12.02 15.36 -11.03
C PHE A 209 11.26 16.53 -10.41
N ASP A 210 11.88 17.70 -10.29
CA ASP A 210 11.24 18.89 -9.69
C ASP A 210 9.90 19.24 -10.34
N PHE A 211 9.78 19.10 -11.68
CA PHE A 211 8.52 19.36 -12.40
C PHE A 211 7.37 18.44 -11.96
N LEU A 212 7.68 17.24 -11.47
CA LEU A 212 6.68 16.26 -11.02
C LEU A 212 6.41 16.41 -9.52
N LEU A 213 7.42 16.85 -8.77
CA LEU A 213 7.37 17.05 -7.32
C LEU A 213 6.96 18.48 -6.92
N GLU A 214 6.71 19.36 -7.90
CA GLU A 214 6.27 20.73 -7.67
C GLU A 214 5.01 20.74 -6.79
N THR A 215 4.98 21.62 -5.80
CA THR A 215 3.87 21.79 -4.86
C THR A 215 3.54 23.27 -4.75
N SER A 216 2.37 23.58 -4.20
CA SER A 216 1.99 24.96 -3.89
C SER A 216 2.77 25.56 -2.70
N TYR A 217 3.58 24.76 -1.99
CA TYR A 217 4.44 25.18 -0.87
C TYR A 217 5.87 25.41 -1.34
N ASP A 218 6.54 26.41 -0.76
CA ASP A 218 7.92 26.79 -1.05
C ASP A 218 8.83 26.45 0.16
N PRO A 219 9.87 25.59 0.03
CA PRO A 219 10.31 24.86 -1.17
C PRO A 219 9.50 23.58 -1.45
N PRO A 220 9.18 23.27 -2.72
CA PRO A 220 8.40 22.08 -3.09
C PRO A 220 9.02 20.74 -2.65
N ILE A 221 10.34 20.67 -2.70
CA ILE A 221 11.10 19.45 -2.44
C ILE A 221 11.09 19.04 -0.96
N ASP A 222 10.85 19.99 -0.05
CA ASP A 222 10.87 19.75 1.40
C ASP A 222 9.67 18.92 1.85
N GLU A 223 8.48 19.14 1.25
CA GLU A 223 7.30 18.33 1.55
C GLU A 223 7.52 16.89 1.09
N TRP A 224 8.04 16.70 -0.12
CA TRP A 224 8.41 15.36 -0.60
C TRP A 224 9.43 14.71 0.34
N ARG A 225 10.50 15.42 0.69
CA ARG A 225 11.55 14.95 1.61
C ARG A 225 11.01 14.56 2.98
N PHE A 226 10.12 15.35 3.55
CA PHE A 226 9.48 15.07 4.83
C PHE A 226 8.62 13.81 4.76
N ARG A 227 7.74 13.76 3.75
CA ARG A 227 6.76 12.67 3.58
C ARG A 227 7.46 11.35 3.28
N SER A 228 8.33 11.32 2.27
CA SER A 228 9.06 10.13 1.85
C SER A 228 10.12 9.70 2.88
N GLY A 229 10.70 10.68 3.59
CA GLY A 229 11.70 10.45 4.63
C GLY A 229 11.14 9.74 5.86
N LEU A 230 9.91 10.00 6.24
CA LEU A 230 9.25 9.34 7.37
C LEU A 230 8.96 7.85 7.11
N ASP A 231 8.67 7.46 5.87
CA ASP A 231 8.35 6.08 5.47
C ASP A 231 9.55 5.36 4.80
N ARG A 232 10.77 5.93 4.89
CA ARG A 232 11.94 5.52 4.10
C ARG A 232 12.44 4.08 4.31
N TYR A 233 12.14 3.46 5.46
CA TYR A 233 12.60 2.12 5.80
C TYR A 233 11.52 1.03 5.68
N ILE A 234 10.24 1.41 5.73
CA ILE A 234 9.17 0.42 5.96
C ILE A 234 8.95 -0.51 4.75
N TRP A 235 9.21 -0.03 3.54
CA TRP A 235 9.18 -0.87 2.34
C TRP A 235 10.27 -1.96 2.36
N ILE A 236 11.44 -1.69 2.95
CA ILE A 236 12.53 -2.67 3.10
C ILE A 236 12.11 -3.76 4.09
N VAL A 237 11.45 -3.37 5.18
CA VAL A 237 10.85 -4.33 6.12
C VAL A 237 9.82 -5.20 5.39
N GLY A 238 9.01 -4.61 4.51
CA GLY A 238 8.09 -5.34 3.63
C GLY A 238 8.80 -6.39 2.75
N MET A 239 9.95 -6.04 2.16
CA MET A 239 10.77 -6.98 1.38
C MET A 239 11.29 -8.15 2.23
N ILE A 240 11.79 -7.85 3.43
CA ILE A 240 12.28 -8.88 4.37
C ILE A 240 11.15 -9.86 4.71
N TYR A 241 9.97 -9.34 5.05
CA TYR A 241 8.80 -10.18 5.33
C TYR A 241 8.39 -11.02 4.12
N ALA A 242 8.42 -10.46 2.92
CA ALA A 242 8.12 -11.19 1.68
C ALA A 242 9.11 -12.34 1.42
N TYR A 243 10.38 -12.15 1.75
CA TYR A 243 11.39 -13.21 1.61
C TYR A 243 11.13 -14.40 2.57
N TYR A 244 10.73 -14.11 3.82
CA TYR A 244 10.44 -15.15 4.81
C TYR A 244 9.02 -15.72 4.71
N HIS A 245 8.11 -15.07 4.00
CA HIS A 245 6.70 -15.45 3.89
C HIS A 245 6.49 -16.93 3.47
N PRO A 246 7.15 -17.47 2.42
CA PRO A 246 7.02 -18.89 2.07
C PRO A 246 7.54 -19.85 3.15
N THR A 247 8.50 -19.39 3.96
CA THR A 247 9.02 -20.19 5.08
C THR A 247 7.96 -20.26 6.17
N VAL A 248 7.39 -19.11 6.56
CA VAL A 248 6.31 -19.03 7.57
C VAL A 248 5.09 -19.84 7.16
N GLU A 249 4.68 -19.77 5.89
CA GLU A 249 3.58 -20.61 5.37
C GLU A 249 3.84 -22.10 5.57
N ARG A 250 5.06 -22.58 5.28
CA ARG A 250 5.42 -23.99 5.52
C ARG A 250 5.42 -24.36 7.00
N TRP A 251 5.83 -23.46 7.88
CA TRP A 251 5.76 -23.70 9.33
C TRP A 251 4.31 -23.80 9.81
N LEU A 252 3.43 -22.92 9.31
CA LEU A 252 2.00 -22.96 9.63
C LEU A 252 1.33 -24.24 9.13
N GLN A 253 1.62 -24.64 7.89
CA GLN A 253 1.12 -25.91 7.34
C GLN A 253 1.53 -27.12 8.19
N LYS A 254 2.79 -27.18 8.64
CA LYS A 254 3.25 -28.25 9.54
C LYS A 254 2.54 -28.26 10.89
N LEU A 255 2.23 -27.08 11.44
CA LEU A 255 1.49 -26.96 12.69
C LEU A 255 0.04 -27.45 12.53
N GLU A 256 -0.60 -27.14 11.42
CA GLU A 256 -1.95 -27.61 11.08
C GLU A 256 -2.00 -29.14 10.92
N GLU A 257 -1.05 -29.71 10.17
CA GLU A 257 -0.92 -31.15 10.00
C GLU A 257 -0.73 -31.85 11.37
N THR A 258 0.10 -31.27 12.24
CA THR A 258 0.34 -31.81 13.59
C THR A 258 -0.92 -31.72 14.47
N GLY A 259 -1.62 -30.59 14.45
CA GLY A 259 -2.87 -30.40 15.20
C GLY A 259 -3.97 -31.35 14.76
N THR A 260 -4.12 -31.54 13.45
CA THR A 260 -5.12 -32.46 12.87
C THR A 260 -4.80 -33.90 13.25
N ASN A 261 -3.53 -34.31 13.18
CA ASN A 261 -3.10 -35.64 13.61
C ASN A 261 -3.34 -35.89 15.11
N CYS A 262 -3.10 -34.88 15.96
CA CYS A 262 -3.41 -34.96 17.40
C CYS A 262 -4.91 -35.12 17.66
N GLU A 263 -5.76 -34.42 16.91
CA GLU A 263 -7.22 -34.55 17.03
C GLU A 263 -7.73 -35.91 16.55
N TYR A 264 -7.16 -36.46 15.47
CA TYR A 264 -7.46 -37.82 15.02
C TYR A 264 -7.07 -38.87 16.05
N GLN A 265 -5.91 -38.75 16.70
CA GLN A 265 -5.46 -39.66 17.75
C GLN A 265 -6.37 -39.63 18.99
N LEU A 266 -6.89 -38.47 19.36
CA LEU A 266 -7.81 -38.32 20.50
C LEU A 266 -9.23 -38.85 20.23
N LYS A 267 -9.62 -38.99 18.96
CA LYS A 267 -10.95 -39.45 18.54
C LYS A 267 -11.03 -40.95 18.23
N GLN A 268 -9.92 -41.70 18.30
CA GLN A 268 -9.97 -43.16 18.15
C GLN A 268 -10.54 -43.81 19.42
N PRO A 269 -11.68 -44.55 19.34
CA PRO A 269 -12.15 -45.33 20.47
C PRO A 269 -11.17 -46.47 20.77
N LEU A 270 -10.90 -46.68 22.06
CA LEU A 270 -10.08 -47.77 22.62
C LEU A 270 -10.52 -49.16 22.12
#